data_AF-A0A7S3MDR0-F1
#
_entry.id   AF-A0A7S3MDR0-F1
#
_cell.length_a   1.000
_cell.length_b   1.000
_cell.length_c   1.000
_cell.angle_alpha   90.00
_cell.angle_beta   90.00
_cell.angle_gamma   90.00
#
_symmetry.space_group_name_H-M   'P 1'
#
loop_
_entity.id
_entity.type
_entity.pdbx_description
1 polymer ?
#
loop_
_entity_poly.entity_id
_entity_poly.type
_entity_poly.pdbx_seq_one_letter_code
_entity_poly.pdbx_strand_id
1 'polypeptide(L)'
;MEETIILTTTHKANMPGTLLTVNEVNGSSKYLTYGKALQIGYDGMWVQRGEITDNKSYFATGTQDKTAALNLIIHRYTCVTVGIEAEEEHEENATANAPISKEPQDVYVGLAARGYLRKYHNMTVIPRNDSISTVWPTATRSDMEFFRGVVQKVVNFSQGFPISSKDVQLGIDKADAVVRVQRQNLLREQDTLEVVLRMINKLIPITEKLEHMRRTTTTKRKKSVRSDEEQQMVAMGQLVLSKCFNLLYYSILDNQENQIYVADHMPVLLAHLGTQPLAGKCVTEMLSKNIELQETKIGDREIQIFVDKLRSSKMNAMYLQLLQSCCSCEGQGVDNNQCKVAIMLFKDTNDIIIHMRADNSHPLKVGWGQPTLYVPETPLPGSPIDGESLLFRGLPLLSLSWTTNSIDFSPLGLFGKLSVNVQDLFAVQNLKEGGAESTRKMRGKKKSHQDQKDAVANYFIAELFLGAEMCMDRNYVAMHKLDDLFSYEMLVTILKMDVSNNLKSAAVRLLMCLYVDRDPQASSKIPLLTRTWSDIVKNAEPQLPYVDPGRRYKFALIQQLISEHIAGMAGARWDELSRHM
;
A
#
# COMPACT_ATOMS: atom_id res chain seq x y z
N MET A 1 -46.52 9.66 33.06
CA MET A 1 -45.81 8.41 32.74
C MET A 1 -45.52 8.48 31.26
N GLU A 2 -44.28 8.70 30.88
CA GLU A 2 -43.90 8.69 29.46
C GLU A 2 -43.97 7.25 28.96
N GLU A 3 -44.88 6.97 28.04
CA GLU A 3 -44.99 5.65 27.41
C GLU A 3 -43.85 5.52 26.39
N THR A 4 -42.80 4.79 26.77
CA THR A 4 -41.69 4.43 25.87
C THR A 4 -42.18 3.46 24.80
N ILE A 5 -42.14 3.87 23.54
CA ILE A 5 -42.33 2.95 22.41
C ILE A 5 -41.07 2.10 22.26
N ILE A 6 -41.21 0.78 22.35
CA ILE A 6 -40.14 -0.17 22.05
C ILE A 6 -40.40 -0.76 20.66
N LEU A 7 -39.60 -0.36 19.68
CA LEU A 7 -39.60 -1.00 18.36
C LEU A 7 -38.82 -2.32 18.45
N THR A 8 -39.50 -3.44 18.30
CA THR A 8 -38.90 -4.78 18.25
C THR A 8 -39.06 -5.41 16.88
N THR A 9 -38.07 -6.16 16.42
CA THR A 9 -38.14 -6.89 15.15
C THR A 9 -38.74 -8.30 15.37
N THR A 10 -39.46 -8.81 14.38
CA THR A 10 -40.01 -10.18 14.38
C THR A 10 -39.85 -10.83 13.01
N HIS A 11 -39.60 -12.14 12.99
CA HIS A 11 -39.55 -12.95 11.76
C HIS A 11 -40.94 -13.32 11.22
N LYS A 12 -42.00 -13.06 11.99
CA LYS A 12 -43.38 -13.41 11.63
C LYS A 12 -44.12 -12.15 11.17
N ALA A 13 -44.28 -12.01 9.86
CA ALA A 13 -44.96 -10.85 9.25
C ALA A 13 -46.41 -10.66 9.74
N ASN A 14 -47.08 -11.74 10.16
CA ASN A 14 -48.48 -11.73 10.56
C ASN A 14 -48.71 -11.49 12.07
N MET A 15 -47.69 -11.12 12.84
CA MET A 15 -47.90 -10.80 14.27
C MET A 15 -48.61 -9.45 14.43
N PRO A 16 -49.55 -9.33 15.37
CA PRO A 16 -50.07 -8.02 15.78
C PRO A 16 -48.90 -7.12 16.19
N GLY A 17 -48.85 -5.90 15.66
CA GLY A 17 -47.74 -4.95 15.86
C GLY A 17 -46.75 -4.82 14.69
N THR A 18 -46.87 -5.64 13.64
CA THR A 18 -46.05 -5.50 12.41
C THR A 18 -46.67 -4.56 11.38
N LEU A 19 -47.97 -4.29 11.48
CA LEU A 19 -48.70 -3.37 10.61
C LEU A 19 -48.71 -1.98 11.23
N LEU A 20 -48.07 -1.03 10.55
CA LEU A 20 -48.01 0.37 10.96
C LEU A 20 -48.93 1.20 10.08
N THR A 21 -49.60 2.17 10.70
CA THR A 21 -50.33 3.21 9.97
C THR A 21 -49.36 4.29 9.51
N VAL A 22 -49.47 4.69 8.25
CA VAL A 22 -48.62 5.73 7.64
C VAL A 22 -49.53 6.82 7.11
N ASN A 23 -49.34 8.05 7.59
CA ASN A 23 -50.14 9.21 7.23
C ASN A 23 -49.27 10.28 6.57
N GLU A 24 -49.68 10.76 5.40
CA GLU A 24 -49.04 11.92 4.77
C GLU A 24 -49.47 13.21 5.48
N VAL A 25 -48.51 14.05 5.84
CA VAL A 25 -48.75 15.32 6.51
C VAL A 25 -49.29 16.32 5.50
N ASN A 26 -50.49 16.85 5.77
CA ASN A 26 -51.20 17.81 4.92
C ASN A 26 -51.55 17.31 3.51
N GLY A 27 -51.53 16.00 3.27
CA GLY A 27 -51.95 15.38 2.01
C GLY A 27 -53.45 15.05 2.01
N SER A 28 -54.19 15.51 1.01
CA SER A 28 -55.57 15.08 0.73
C SER A 28 -55.64 13.91 -0.25
N SER A 29 -54.47 13.42 -0.69
CA SER A 29 -54.37 12.32 -1.65
C SER A 29 -54.77 10.99 -1.02
N LYS A 30 -55.49 10.16 -1.79
CA LYS A 30 -55.81 8.78 -1.42
C LYS A 30 -54.56 7.87 -1.39
N TYR A 31 -53.49 8.28 -2.05
CA TYR A 31 -52.24 7.53 -2.19
C TYR A 31 -51.06 8.35 -1.65
N LEU A 32 -50.10 7.67 -1.02
CA LEU A 32 -48.86 8.29 -0.56
C LEU A 32 -48.06 8.82 -1.75
N THR A 33 -47.59 10.06 -1.63
CA THR A 33 -46.75 10.71 -2.64
C THR A 33 -45.27 10.61 -2.26
N TYR A 34 -44.42 10.57 -3.29
CA TYR A 34 -42.97 10.43 -3.11
C TYR A 34 -42.36 11.71 -2.50
N GLY A 35 -41.40 11.56 -1.59
CA GLY A 35 -40.64 12.68 -1.03
C GLY A 35 -41.43 13.62 -0.10
N LYS A 36 -42.69 13.29 0.24
CA LYS A 36 -43.47 14.06 1.21
C LYS A 36 -43.25 13.55 2.63
N ALA A 37 -43.53 14.43 3.59
CA ALA A 37 -43.49 14.13 5.01
C ALA A 37 -44.60 13.15 5.40
N LEU A 38 -44.21 12.06 6.05
CA LEU A 38 -45.06 10.98 6.52
C LEU A 38 -44.91 10.84 8.04
N GLN A 39 -46.00 10.57 8.73
CA GLN A 39 -46.00 10.19 10.14
C GLN A 39 -46.31 8.70 10.24
N ILE A 40 -45.64 8.00 11.14
CA ILE A 40 -45.86 6.57 11.39
C ILE A 40 -46.48 6.42 12.78
N GLY A 41 -47.55 5.62 12.85
CA GLY A 41 -48.23 5.34 14.10
C GLY A 41 -48.76 3.90 14.18
N TYR A 42 -49.04 3.44 15.39
CA TYR A 42 -49.63 2.14 15.67
C TYR A 42 -50.67 2.32 16.78
N ASP A 43 -51.87 1.80 16.57
CA ASP A 43 -52.97 1.82 17.56
C ASP A 43 -53.23 3.20 18.20
N GLY A 44 -53.23 4.25 17.38
CA GLY A 44 -53.49 5.64 17.84
C GLY A 44 -52.28 6.35 18.47
N MET A 45 -51.14 5.67 18.62
CA MET A 45 -49.89 6.25 19.09
C MET A 45 -48.95 6.58 17.92
N TRP A 46 -48.45 7.80 17.88
CA TRP A 46 -47.47 8.28 16.89
C TRP A 46 -46.07 8.29 17.47
N VAL A 47 -45.07 8.14 16.59
CA VAL A 47 -43.66 8.28 16.99
C VAL A 47 -43.34 9.77 17.17
N GLN A 48 -42.87 10.17 18.34
CA GLN A 48 -42.35 11.50 18.65
C GLN A 48 -40.83 11.43 18.82
N ARG A 49 -40.13 12.49 18.41
CA ARG A 49 -38.69 12.67 18.67
C ARG A 49 -38.48 13.24 20.06
N GLY A 50 -37.69 12.55 20.88
CA GLY A 50 -37.19 13.04 22.16
C GLY A 50 -35.96 13.93 22.03
N GLU A 51 -35.36 14.29 23.17
CA GLU A 51 -34.18 15.16 23.21
C GLU A 51 -32.97 14.55 22.49
N ILE A 52 -32.17 15.42 21.87
CA ILE A 52 -30.95 15.04 21.15
C ILE A 52 -29.83 14.88 22.17
N THR A 53 -29.21 13.71 22.20
CA THR A 53 -28.01 13.45 23.00
C THR A 53 -26.75 14.01 22.33
N ASP A 54 -25.65 14.12 23.08
CA ASP A 54 -24.36 14.65 22.59
C ASP A 54 -23.82 13.94 21.33
N ASN A 55 -24.24 12.69 21.09
CA ASN A 55 -23.87 11.88 19.93
C ASN A 55 -24.76 12.10 18.69
N LYS A 56 -25.59 13.16 18.67
CA LYS A 56 -26.60 13.43 17.62
C LYS A 56 -27.68 12.34 17.46
N SER A 57 -27.82 11.42 18.42
CA SER A 57 -28.91 10.45 18.48
C SER A 57 -30.02 10.95 19.40
N TYR A 58 -31.25 10.46 19.22
CA TYR A 58 -32.40 10.81 20.05
C TYR A 58 -33.22 9.57 20.40
N PHE A 59 -33.86 9.58 21.55
CA PHE A 59 -34.84 8.56 21.91
C PHE A 59 -36.16 8.85 21.20
N ALA A 60 -36.78 7.82 20.62
CA ALA A 60 -38.13 7.93 20.09
C ALA A 60 -39.14 7.61 21.20
N THR A 61 -40.11 8.48 21.43
CA THR A 61 -41.18 8.31 22.41
C THR A 61 -42.53 8.20 21.71
N GLY A 62 -43.57 7.76 22.42
CA GLY A 62 -44.94 7.72 21.90
C GLY A 62 -45.74 8.95 22.26
N THR A 63 -46.56 9.41 21.33
CA THR A 63 -47.51 10.51 21.58
C THR A 63 -48.87 10.23 20.97
N GLN A 64 -49.93 10.63 21.67
CA GLN A 64 -51.28 10.68 21.12
C GLN A 64 -51.53 11.98 20.35
N ASP A 65 -50.68 12.99 20.53
CA ASP A 65 -50.77 14.27 19.85
C ASP A 65 -50.09 14.18 18.47
N LYS A 66 -50.92 14.18 17.42
CA LYS A 66 -50.47 14.14 16.03
C LYS A 66 -49.59 15.36 15.65
N THR A 67 -49.72 16.49 16.34
CA THR A 67 -48.90 17.68 16.07
C THR A 67 -47.46 17.55 16.56
N ALA A 68 -47.24 16.73 17.59
CA ALA A 68 -45.92 16.41 18.15
C ALA A 68 -45.25 15.20 17.44
N ALA A 69 -45.93 14.57 16.49
CA ALA A 69 -45.43 13.40 15.79
C ALA A 69 -44.29 13.74 14.81
N LEU A 70 -43.32 12.83 14.75
CA LEU A 70 -42.13 12.91 13.91
C LEU A 70 -42.51 12.76 12.44
N ASN A 71 -42.06 13.71 11.64
CA ASN A 71 -42.17 13.66 10.19
C ASN A 71 -40.96 12.91 9.61
N LEU A 72 -41.24 11.86 8.85
CA LEU A 72 -40.29 11.01 8.16
C LEU A 72 -40.47 11.20 6.65
N ILE A 73 -39.38 11.19 5.89
CA ILE A 73 -39.48 11.21 4.43
C ILE A 73 -39.05 9.83 3.94
N ILE A 74 -39.96 9.13 3.27
CA ILE A 74 -39.64 7.89 2.58
C ILE A 74 -39.30 8.23 1.14
N HIS A 75 -38.01 8.25 0.84
CA HIS A 75 -37.56 8.27 -0.54
C HIS A 75 -37.62 6.84 -1.09
N ARG A 76 -38.39 6.63 -2.17
CA ARG A 76 -38.13 5.51 -3.08
C ARG A 76 -36.67 5.53 -3.51
N TYR A 77 -36.09 4.33 -3.58
CA TYR A 77 -34.76 4.13 -4.11
C TYR A 77 -34.68 4.66 -5.55
N THR A 78 -33.84 5.67 -5.77
CA THR A 78 -33.45 6.14 -7.10
C THR A 78 -32.18 5.40 -7.51
N CYS A 79 -32.28 4.57 -8.55
CA CYS A 79 -31.11 3.94 -9.14
C CYS A 79 -30.19 5.02 -9.71
N VAL A 80 -28.90 5.00 -9.35
CA VAL A 80 -27.90 5.87 -9.97
C VAL A 80 -27.78 5.47 -11.43
N THR A 81 -28.44 6.20 -12.32
CA THR A 81 -28.34 5.99 -13.76
C THR A 81 -27.09 6.65 -14.32
N VAL A 82 -26.35 5.86 -15.09
CA VAL A 82 -25.12 6.22 -15.77
C VAL A 82 -25.41 7.20 -16.92
N GLY A 83 -24.68 8.33 -16.97
CA GLY A 83 -24.20 8.94 -18.22
C GLY A 83 -25.21 9.28 -19.32
N ILE A 84 -26.42 9.70 -18.99
CA ILE A 84 -27.23 10.55 -19.87
C ILE A 84 -27.48 11.81 -19.06
N GLU A 85 -27.22 12.95 -19.68
CA GLU A 85 -27.46 14.29 -19.12
C GLU A 85 -28.70 14.26 -18.24
N ALA A 86 -28.51 14.60 -16.96
CA ALA A 86 -29.63 14.90 -16.08
C ALA A 86 -30.27 16.17 -16.65
N GLU A 87 -31.13 16.02 -17.65
CA GLU A 87 -32.21 16.97 -17.85
C GLU A 87 -32.97 16.95 -16.53
N GLU A 88 -32.96 18.09 -15.85
CA GLU A 88 -33.82 18.39 -14.73
C GLU A 88 -35.27 18.26 -15.22
N GLU A 89 -35.80 17.03 -15.25
CA GLU A 89 -37.24 16.81 -15.39
C GLU A 89 -37.88 17.37 -14.12
N HIS A 90 -38.34 18.62 -14.24
CA HIS A 90 -39.23 19.25 -13.28
C HIS A 90 -40.34 18.25 -12.87
N GLU A 91 -40.39 17.97 -11.56
CA GLU A 91 -41.31 17.06 -10.87
C GLU A 91 -42.78 17.56 -10.87
N GLU A 92 -43.33 17.98 -12.01
CA GLU A 92 -44.72 18.38 -12.15
C GLU A 92 -45.40 17.54 -13.24
N ASN A 93 -45.70 16.28 -12.88
CA ASN A 93 -46.85 15.46 -13.32
C ASN A 93 -46.46 13.97 -13.37
N ALA A 94 -46.51 13.32 -12.22
CA ALA A 94 -46.47 11.86 -12.14
C ALA A 94 -47.75 11.27 -12.75
N THR A 95 -47.76 11.08 -14.07
CA THR A 95 -48.72 10.19 -14.75
C THR A 95 -48.37 8.74 -14.43
N ALA A 96 -49.37 7.85 -14.47
CA ALA A 96 -49.33 6.45 -14.02
C ALA A 96 -48.34 5.52 -14.76
N ASN A 97 -47.43 6.05 -15.58
CA ASN A 97 -46.45 5.34 -16.39
C ASN A 97 -44.99 5.75 -16.09
N ALA A 98 -44.68 6.27 -14.90
CA ALA A 98 -43.28 6.43 -14.48
C ALA A 98 -42.57 5.06 -14.53
N PRO A 99 -41.39 4.94 -15.16
CA PRO A 99 -40.68 3.67 -15.25
C PRO A 99 -40.45 3.14 -13.84
N ILE A 100 -40.85 1.88 -13.62
CA ILE A 100 -40.66 1.15 -12.36
C ILE A 100 -39.19 1.33 -11.95
N SER A 101 -38.97 2.05 -10.85
CA SER A 101 -37.65 2.17 -10.22
C SER A 101 -37.05 0.76 -10.11
N LYS A 102 -35.87 0.56 -10.73
CA LYS A 102 -35.14 -0.71 -10.64
C LYS A 102 -34.90 -0.99 -9.15
N GLU A 103 -35.39 -2.12 -8.65
CA GLU A 103 -35.13 -2.58 -7.28
C GLU A 103 -33.63 -2.49 -6.95
N PRO A 104 -33.24 -2.29 -5.67
CA PRO A 104 -31.84 -2.22 -5.25
C PRO A 104 -31.20 -3.62 -5.30
N GLN A 105 -31.03 -4.18 -6.50
CA GLN A 105 -30.48 -5.51 -6.75
C GLN A 105 -29.08 -5.67 -6.14
N ASP A 106 -28.33 -4.58 -6.04
CA ASP A 106 -27.01 -4.52 -5.40
C ASP A 106 -27.05 -5.00 -3.94
N VAL A 107 -28.09 -4.65 -3.18
CA VAL A 107 -28.28 -5.10 -1.78
C VAL A 107 -28.43 -6.62 -1.73
N TYR A 108 -29.22 -7.19 -2.64
CA TYR A 108 -29.41 -8.64 -2.73
C TYR A 108 -28.14 -9.36 -3.19
N VAL A 109 -27.36 -8.75 -4.09
CA VAL A 109 -26.06 -9.29 -4.53
C VAL A 109 -25.10 -9.39 -3.37
N GLY A 110 -24.96 -8.32 -2.56
CA GLY A 110 -24.11 -8.35 -1.37
C GLY A 110 -24.56 -9.38 -0.33
N LEU A 111 -25.88 -9.47 -0.06
CA LEU A 111 -26.44 -10.45 0.87
C LEU A 111 -26.21 -11.89 0.38
N ALA A 112 -26.38 -12.15 -0.92
CA ALA A 112 -26.10 -13.44 -1.53
C ALA A 112 -24.61 -13.78 -1.45
N ALA A 113 -23.72 -12.83 -1.77
CA ALA A 113 -22.28 -12.98 -1.67
C ALA A 113 -21.87 -13.39 -0.25
N ARG A 114 -22.37 -12.67 0.76
CA ARG A 114 -22.18 -13.02 2.17
C ARG A 114 -22.69 -14.41 2.51
N GLY A 115 -23.88 -14.78 2.04
CA GLY A 115 -24.47 -16.10 2.26
C GLY A 115 -23.56 -17.22 1.75
N TYR A 116 -23.08 -17.11 0.51
CA TYR A 116 -22.15 -18.08 -0.07
C TYR A 116 -20.80 -18.11 0.65
N LEU A 117 -20.21 -16.95 0.95
CA LEU A 117 -18.93 -16.88 1.66
C LEU A 117 -19.04 -17.47 3.08
N ARG A 118 -20.16 -17.22 3.77
CA ARG A 118 -20.43 -17.79 5.10
C ARG A 118 -20.59 -19.31 5.05
N LYS A 119 -21.24 -19.85 4.01
CA LYS A 119 -21.29 -21.30 3.75
C LYS A 119 -19.88 -21.89 3.68
N TYR A 120 -19.00 -21.33 2.87
CA TYR A 120 -17.62 -21.83 2.70
C TYR A 120 -16.74 -21.63 3.94
N HIS A 121 -16.90 -20.51 4.64
CA HIS A 121 -16.26 -20.28 5.93
C HIS A 121 -16.63 -21.38 6.95
N ASN A 122 -17.92 -21.75 7.02
CA ASN A 122 -18.40 -22.79 7.93
C ASN A 122 -17.91 -24.18 7.53
N MET A 123 -17.80 -24.45 6.22
CA MET A 123 -17.22 -25.70 5.70
C MET A 123 -15.70 -25.78 5.89
N THR A 124 -15.01 -24.65 6.08
CA THR A 124 -13.56 -24.61 6.26
C THR A 124 -13.17 -25.25 7.58
N VAL A 125 -12.49 -26.38 7.52
CA VAL A 125 -11.94 -27.08 8.68
C VAL A 125 -10.47 -27.32 8.43
N ILE A 126 -9.62 -26.95 9.40
CA ILE A 126 -8.20 -27.30 9.37
C ILE A 126 -8.02 -28.54 10.25
N PRO A 127 -7.90 -29.73 9.64
CA PRO A 127 -7.66 -30.95 10.40
C PRO A 127 -6.27 -30.92 11.05
N ARG A 128 -6.19 -31.44 12.28
CA ARG A 128 -4.92 -31.67 12.97
C ARG A 128 -4.18 -32.91 12.44
N ASN A 129 -4.90 -33.83 11.80
CA ASN A 129 -4.35 -35.05 11.22
C ASN A 129 -3.95 -34.82 9.76
N ASP A 130 -2.77 -35.31 9.37
CA ASP A 130 -2.18 -35.11 8.03
C ASP A 130 -2.73 -36.05 6.94
N SER A 131 -3.84 -36.75 7.24
CA SER A 131 -4.50 -37.73 6.37
C SER A 131 -5.70 -37.16 5.59
N ILE A 132 -5.85 -35.84 5.56
CA ILE A 132 -6.98 -35.17 4.90
C ILE A 132 -6.41 -34.21 3.87
N SER A 133 -6.88 -34.35 2.62
CA SER A 133 -6.38 -33.62 1.46
C SER A 133 -7.15 -32.33 1.12
N THR A 134 -8.16 -31.96 1.92
CA THR A 134 -9.06 -30.83 1.65
C THR A 134 -9.29 -29.97 2.87
N VAL A 135 -9.45 -28.66 2.65
CA VAL A 135 -9.92 -27.72 3.69
C VAL A 135 -11.45 -27.71 3.83
N TRP A 136 -12.18 -28.35 2.90
CA TRP A 136 -13.64 -28.49 2.93
C TRP A 136 -14.07 -29.96 2.90
N PRO A 137 -14.16 -30.63 4.06
CA PRO A 137 -14.52 -32.05 4.12
C PRO A 137 -15.93 -32.35 3.59
N THR A 138 -16.85 -31.39 3.73
CA THR A 138 -18.24 -31.52 3.30
C THR A 138 -18.50 -30.94 1.90
N ALA A 139 -17.45 -30.60 1.14
CA ALA A 139 -17.59 -30.05 -0.20
C ALA A 139 -17.94 -31.12 -1.23
N THR A 140 -18.78 -30.72 -2.18
CA THR A 140 -19.02 -31.43 -3.42
C THR A 140 -17.91 -31.13 -4.44
N ARG A 141 -17.82 -31.93 -5.51
CA ARG A 141 -16.78 -31.76 -6.55
C ARG A 141 -16.83 -30.39 -7.24
N SER A 142 -17.99 -29.75 -7.32
CA SER A 142 -18.19 -28.45 -7.98
C SER A 142 -17.99 -27.24 -7.07
N ASP A 143 -17.91 -27.43 -5.75
CA ASP A 143 -17.86 -26.32 -4.79
C ASP A 143 -16.64 -25.42 -4.97
N MET A 144 -15.48 -25.97 -5.35
CA MET A 144 -14.25 -25.19 -5.57
C MET A 144 -14.38 -24.28 -6.81
N GLU A 145 -14.93 -24.79 -7.90
CA GLU A 145 -15.17 -24.00 -9.11
C GLU A 145 -16.25 -22.95 -8.87
N PHE A 146 -17.30 -23.31 -8.14
CA PHE A 146 -18.37 -22.40 -7.76
C PHE A 146 -17.86 -21.27 -6.85
N PHE A 147 -17.08 -21.58 -5.82
CA PHE A 147 -16.43 -20.58 -4.96
C PHE A 147 -15.57 -19.61 -5.79
N ARG A 148 -14.74 -20.14 -6.70
CA ARG A 148 -13.92 -19.31 -7.60
C ARG A 148 -14.78 -18.38 -8.44
N GLY A 149 -15.88 -18.89 -9.01
CA GLY A 149 -16.82 -18.10 -9.81
C GLY A 149 -17.52 -17.01 -9.00
N VAL A 150 -18.02 -17.35 -7.81
CA VAL A 150 -18.67 -16.39 -6.91
C VAL A 150 -17.71 -15.29 -6.51
N VAL A 151 -16.52 -15.62 -6.00
CA VAL A 151 -15.54 -14.60 -5.57
C VAL A 151 -15.14 -13.70 -6.73
N GLN A 152 -14.92 -14.25 -7.93
CA GLN A 152 -14.58 -13.44 -9.10
C GLN A 152 -15.71 -12.47 -9.48
N LYS A 153 -16.96 -12.92 -9.42
CA LYS A 153 -18.11 -12.04 -9.68
C LYS A 153 -18.26 -10.95 -8.62
N VAL A 154 -18.04 -11.28 -7.35
CA VAL A 154 -18.08 -10.30 -6.25
C VAL A 154 -16.95 -9.28 -6.37
N VAL A 155 -15.76 -9.68 -6.82
CA VAL A 155 -14.64 -8.77 -7.13
C VAL A 155 -15.03 -7.81 -8.26
N ASN A 156 -15.60 -8.30 -9.35
CA ASN A 156 -16.02 -7.44 -10.45
C ASN A 156 -17.12 -6.47 -9.99
N PHE A 157 -18.06 -6.96 -9.17
CA PHE A 157 -19.11 -6.15 -8.56
C PHE A 157 -18.54 -5.04 -7.66
N SER A 158 -17.58 -5.36 -6.79
CA SER A 158 -16.92 -4.36 -5.93
C SER A 158 -16.14 -3.33 -6.74
N GLN A 159 -15.76 -3.65 -7.97
CA GLN A 159 -15.09 -2.73 -8.89
C GLN A 159 -16.06 -1.92 -9.75
N GLY A 160 -17.37 -1.96 -9.47
CA GLY A 160 -18.38 -1.15 -10.17
C GLY A 160 -19.01 -1.83 -11.39
N PHE A 161 -18.61 -3.05 -11.74
CA PHE A 161 -19.19 -3.77 -12.88
C PHE A 161 -20.49 -4.50 -12.50
N PRO A 162 -21.47 -4.58 -13.40
CA PRO A 162 -22.64 -5.44 -13.20
C PRO A 162 -22.26 -6.91 -12.94
N ILE A 163 -22.98 -7.58 -12.04
CA ILE A 163 -22.74 -9.00 -11.69
C ILE A 163 -22.92 -9.97 -12.88
N SER A 164 -23.65 -9.52 -13.91
CA SER A 164 -23.91 -10.25 -15.15
C SER A 164 -22.78 -10.12 -16.18
N SER A 165 -21.86 -9.17 -16.00
CA SER A 165 -20.76 -8.92 -16.94
C SER A 165 -19.86 -10.16 -17.06
N LYS A 166 -19.52 -10.49 -18.31
CA LYS A 166 -18.59 -11.57 -18.65
C LYS A 166 -17.26 -10.94 -19.08
N ASP A 167 -16.17 -11.64 -18.82
CA ASP A 167 -14.82 -11.35 -19.33
C ASP A 167 -14.25 -9.95 -18.99
N VAL A 168 -14.63 -9.39 -17.85
CA VAL A 168 -14.09 -8.11 -17.34
C VAL A 168 -12.60 -8.22 -17.04
N GLN A 169 -11.82 -7.31 -17.60
CA GLN A 169 -10.39 -7.15 -17.36
C GLN A 169 -10.14 -5.95 -16.43
N LEU A 170 -9.98 -6.25 -15.14
CA LEU A 170 -9.70 -5.25 -14.11
C LEU A 170 -8.41 -4.48 -14.43
N GLY A 171 -8.49 -3.15 -14.39
CA GLY A 171 -7.38 -2.25 -14.72
C GLY A 171 -7.29 -1.83 -16.18
N ILE A 172 -8.04 -2.48 -17.08
CA ILE A 172 -8.18 -2.09 -18.49
C ILE A 172 -9.59 -1.52 -18.70
N ASP A 173 -10.60 -2.29 -18.30
CA ASP A 173 -12.00 -1.85 -18.38
C ASP A 173 -12.28 -0.79 -17.33
N LYS A 174 -12.96 0.29 -17.74
CA LYS A 174 -13.33 1.39 -16.84
C LYS A 174 -14.76 1.21 -16.36
N ALA A 175 -14.92 1.17 -15.05
CA ALA A 175 -16.21 1.24 -14.37
C ALA A 175 -16.41 2.61 -13.74
N ASP A 176 -17.65 2.91 -13.37
CA ASP A 176 -18.01 4.12 -12.66
C ASP A 176 -17.41 4.14 -11.24
N ALA A 177 -16.70 5.23 -10.92
CA ALA A 177 -16.00 5.37 -9.65
C ALA A 177 -16.96 5.53 -8.45
N VAL A 178 -18.11 6.18 -8.64
CA VAL A 178 -19.11 6.37 -7.59
C VAL A 178 -19.77 5.03 -7.25
N VAL A 179 -20.18 4.29 -8.28
CA VAL A 179 -20.78 2.94 -8.10
C VAL A 179 -19.79 1.99 -7.44
N ARG A 180 -18.51 2.06 -7.82
CA ARG A 180 -17.43 1.29 -7.19
C ARG A 180 -17.38 1.54 -5.69
N VAL A 181 -17.25 2.78 -5.24
CA VAL A 181 -17.14 3.14 -3.82
C VAL A 181 -18.40 2.70 -3.04
N GLN A 182 -19.59 2.96 -3.59
CA GLN A 182 -20.85 2.54 -2.96
C GLN A 182 -20.94 1.02 -2.78
N ARG A 183 -20.54 0.24 -3.79
CA ARG A 183 -20.55 -1.23 -3.70
C ARG A 183 -19.48 -1.78 -2.76
N GLN A 184 -18.31 -1.16 -2.72
CA GLN A 184 -17.27 -1.49 -1.73
C GLN A 184 -17.79 -1.25 -0.30
N ASN A 185 -18.44 -0.12 -0.05
CA ASN A 185 -19.03 0.21 1.25
C ASN A 185 -20.19 -0.73 1.59
N LEU A 186 -21.04 -1.07 0.62
CA LEU A 186 -22.12 -2.04 0.80
C LEU A 186 -21.60 -3.41 1.26
N LEU A 187 -20.50 -3.89 0.69
CA LEU A 187 -19.89 -5.16 1.11
C LEU A 187 -19.36 -5.10 2.55
N ARG A 188 -18.88 -3.93 2.99
CA ARG A 188 -18.49 -3.67 4.39
C ARG A 188 -19.73 -3.67 5.30
N GLU A 189 -20.72 -2.82 5.01
CA GLU A 189 -21.93 -2.62 5.82
C GLU A 189 -22.78 -3.88 5.98
N GLN A 190 -22.73 -4.78 5.00
CA GLN A 190 -23.41 -6.06 5.07
C GLN A 190 -22.59 -7.16 5.77
N ASP A 191 -21.43 -6.88 6.36
CA ASP A 191 -20.51 -7.87 6.95
C ASP A 191 -19.95 -8.89 5.95
N THR A 192 -19.91 -8.56 4.65
CA THR A 192 -19.27 -9.46 3.67
C THR A 192 -17.76 -9.48 3.89
N LEU A 193 -17.15 -8.31 4.14
CA LEU A 193 -15.71 -8.21 4.43
C LEU A 193 -15.33 -8.90 5.75
N GLU A 194 -16.17 -8.81 6.79
CA GLU A 194 -15.97 -9.52 8.06
C GLU A 194 -15.86 -11.04 7.85
N VAL A 195 -16.74 -11.62 7.02
CA VAL A 195 -16.69 -13.06 6.70
C VAL A 195 -15.39 -13.42 5.96
N VAL A 196 -14.92 -12.55 5.05
CA VAL A 196 -13.66 -12.75 4.33
C VAL A 196 -12.47 -12.70 5.30
N LEU A 197 -12.43 -11.72 6.21
CA LEU A 197 -11.38 -11.57 7.21
C LEU A 197 -11.34 -12.75 8.19
N ARG A 198 -12.50 -13.23 8.65
CA ARG A 198 -12.61 -14.46 9.46
C ARG A 198 -12.10 -15.69 8.71
N MET A 199 -12.39 -15.79 7.41
CA MET A 199 -11.89 -16.88 6.58
C MET A 199 -10.37 -16.83 6.39
N ILE A 200 -9.79 -15.63 6.19
CA ILE A 200 -8.34 -15.42 6.16
C ILE A 200 -7.71 -15.83 7.50
N ASN A 201 -8.24 -15.33 8.62
CA ASN A 201 -7.77 -15.68 9.96
C ASN A 201 -7.79 -17.19 10.22
N LYS A 202 -8.87 -17.88 9.79
CA LYS A 202 -9.00 -19.33 9.92
C LYS A 202 -7.92 -20.08 9.13
N LEU A 203 -7.34 -19.49 8.08
CA LEU A 203 -6.32 -20.10 7.22
C LEU A 203 -4.87 -19.81 7.66
N ILE A 204 -4.63 -19.12 8.79
CA ILE A 204 -3.29 -18.91 9.34
C ILE A 204 -2.50 -20.22 9.49
N PRO A 205 -3.06 -21.32 10.05
CA PRO A 205 -2.30 -22.57 10.20
C PRO A 205 -1.87 -23.19 8.86
N ILE A 206 -2.59 -22.96 7.76
CA ILE A 206 -2.16 -23.41 6.42
C ILE A 206 -0.92 -22.64 5.97
N THR A 207 -0.84 -21.36 6.31
CA THR A 207 0.31 -20.52 6.01
C THR A 207 1.53 -20.96 6.80
N GLU A 208 1.37 -21.22 8.09
CA GLU A 208 2.43 -21.77 8.95
C GLU A 208 2.94 -23.12 8.39
N LYS A 209 2.03 -24.05 8.04
CA LYS A 209 2.40 -25.32 7.39
C LYS A 209 3.20 -25.09 6.11
N LEU A 210 2.80 -24.14 5.25
CA LEU A 210 3.53 -23.82 4.02
C LEU A 210 4.94 -23.28 4.30
N GLU A 211 5.10 -22.40 5.29
CA GLU A 211 6.42 -21.90 5.69
C GLU A 211 7.32 -23.01 6.22
N HIS A 212 6.80 -23.91 7.06
CA HIS A 212 7.52 -25.10 7.52
C HIS A 212 7.92 -26.02 6.36
N MET A 213 7.04 -26.21 5.37
CA MET A 213 7.36 -26.99 4.16
C MET A 213 8.48 -26.36 3.33
N ARG A 214 8.55 -25.02 3.24
CA ARG A 214 9.62 -24.27 2.54
C ARG A 214 10.96 -24.29 3.31
N ARG A 215 10.91 -24.29 4.64
CA ARG A 215 12.11 -24.40 5.50
C ARG A 215 12.75 -25.79 5.40
N THR A 216 11.95 -26.85 5.36
CA THR A 216 12.44 -28.23 5.31
C THR A 216 12.97 -28.66 3.93
N THR A 217 12.56 -28.01 2.83
CA THR A 217 13.13 -28.27 1.49
C THR A 217 14.53 -27.69 1.31
N THR A 218 14.90 -26.65 2.06
CA THR A 218 16.19 -25.94 1.92
C THR A 218 17.33 -26.64 2.67
N THR A 219 17.06 -27.30 3.80
CA THR A 219 18.01 -28.16 4.54
C THR A 219 18.06 -29.58 3.93
N LYS A 220 19.00 -29.84 3.02
CA LYS A 220 19.13 -31.11 2.26
C LYS A 220 19.19 -32.39 3.13
N ARG A 221 18.65 -33.50 2.57
CA ARG A 221 19.05 -34.94 2.65
C ARG A 221 18.02 -35.98 3.14
N LYS A 222 16.87 -35.61 3.69
CA LYS A 222 15.77 -36.58 3.89
C LYS A 222 14.55 -36.14 3.09
N LYS A 223 14.33 -36.82 1.95
CA LYS A 223 13.01 -36.85 1.31
C LYS A 223 12.12 -37.62 2.29
N SER A 224 11.60 -36.96 3.33
CA SER A 224 10.49 -37.55 4.07
C SER A 224 9.41 -37.80 3.04
N VAL A 225 8.81 -38.99 3.09
CA VAL A 225 7.61 -39.29 2.33
C VAL A 225 6.56 -38.33 2.89
N ARG A 226 6.44 -37.15 2.29
CA ARG A 226 5.36 -36.21 2.58
C ARG A 226 4.09 -36.86 2.04
N SER A 227 3.00 -36.85 2.80
CA SER A 227 1.74 -37.33 2.24
C SER A 227 1.34 -36.39 1.11
N ASP A 228 1.03 -36.96 -0.06
CA ASP A 228 0.52 -36.18 -1.19
C ASP A 228 -0.77 -35.41 -0.78
N GLU A 229 -1.49 -35.94 0.21
CA GLU A 229 -2.66 -35.36 0.83
C GLU A 229 -2.37 -34.02 1.54
N GLU A 230 -1.30 -33.92 2.33
CA GLU A 230 -0.94 -32.68 3.02
C GLU A 230 -0.60 -31.58 2.00
N GLN A 231 0.14 -31.92 0.94
CA GLN A 231 0.45 -30.97 -0.14
C GLN A 231 -0.81 -30.50 -0.85
N GLN A 232 -1.76 -31.39 -1.12
CA GLN A 232 -3.03 -31.05 -1.75
C GLN A 232 -3.88 -30.13 -0.86
N MET A 233 -3.94 -30.39 0.45
CA MET A 233 -4.66 -29.53 1.40
C MET A 233 -4.06 -28.12 1.43
N VAL A 234 -2.74 -28.00 1.52
CA VAL A 234 -2.07 -26.69 1.54
C VAL A 234 -2.25 -25.96 0.22
N ALA A 235 -2.16 -26.66 -0.92
CA ALA A 235 -2.43 -26.06 -2.23
C ALA A 235 -3.86 -25.52 -2.33
N MET A 236 -4.85 -26.28 -1.86
CA MET A 236 -6.25 -25.83 -1.81
C MET A 236 -6.42 -24.63 -0.88
N GLY A 237 -5.84 -24.67 0.32
CA GLY A 237 -5.90 -23.55 1.27
C GLY A 237 -5.26 -22.27 0.73
N GLN A 238 -4.13 -22.37 0.02
CA GLN A 238 -3.51 -21.22 -0.66
C GLN A 238 -4.38 -20.65 -1.78
N LEU A 239 -5.09 -21.50 -2.52
CA LEU A 239 -6.04 -21.06 -3.55
C LEU A 239 -7.21 -20.29 -2.93
N VAL A 240 -7.81 -20.81 -1.85
CA VAL A 240 -8.88 -20.13 -1.11
C VAL A 240 -8.37 -18.80 -0.55
N LEU A 241 -7.21 -18.80 0.10
CA LEU A 241 -6.57 -17.61 0.65
C LEU A 241 -6.33 -16.54 -0.41
N SER A 242 -5.82 -16.93 -1.59
CA SER A 242 -5.58 -16.02 -2.71
C SER A 242 -6.86 -15.37 -3.20
N LYS A 243 -7.97 -16.11 -3.28
CA LYS A 243 -9.27 -15.55 -3.67
C LYS A 243 -9.84 -14.62 -2.60
N CYS A 244 -9.67 -14.92 -1.32
CA CYS A 244 -10.06 -14.04 -0.21
C CYS A 244 -9.32 -12.70 -0.27
N PHE A 245 -7.98 -12.75 -0.38
CA PHE A 245 -7.17 -11.54 -0.50
C PHE A 245 -7.44 -10.75 -1.77
N ASN A 246 -7.77 -11.41 -2.88
CA ASN A 246 -8.17 -10.72 -4.10
C ASN A 246 -9.46 -9.91 -3.89
N LEU A 247 -10.47 -10.50 -3.25
CA LEU A 247 -11.69 -9.78 -2.89
C LEU A 247 -11.42 -8.66 -1.89
N LEU A 248 -10.60 -8.91 -0.87
CA LEU A 248 -10.22 -7.91 0.12
C LEU A 248 -9.52 -6.71 -0.55
N TYR A 249 -8.50 -6.97 -1.38
CA TYR A 249 -7.74 -5.96 -2.11
C TYR A 249 -8.67 -5.04 -2.93
N TYR A 250 -9.54 -5.61 -3.77
CA TYR A 250 -10.46 -4.81 -4.58
C TYR A 250 -11.62 -4.19 -3.80
N SER A 251 -11.79 -4.55 -2.52
CA SER A 251 -12.74 -3.89 -1.62
C SER A 251 -12.12 -2.67 -0.91
N ILE A 252 -10.79 -2.64 -0.76
CA ILE A 252 -10.05 -1.54 -0.14
C ILE A 252 -9.35 -0.60 -1.14
N LEU A 253 -9.21 -1.03 -2.40
CA LEU A 253 -8.56 -0.27 -3.46
C LEU A 253 -9.26 1.09 -3.65
N ASP A 254 -8.51 2.17 -3.47
CA ASP A 254 -8.98 3.55 -3.51
C ASP A 254 -10.21 3.84 -2.60
N ASN A 255 -10.34 3.15 -1.45
CA ASN A 255 -11.45 3.32 -0.50
C ASN A 255 -10.94 3.42 0.94
N GLN A 256 -10.80 4.65 1.43
CA GLN A 256 -10.20 4.95 2.74
C GLN A 256 -11.02 4.40 3.92
N GLU A 257 -12.34 4.47 3.87
CA GLU A 257 -13.18 3.94 4.96
C GLU A 257 -13.03 2.42 5.11
N ASN A 258 -13.01 1.70 3.99
CA ASN A 258 -12.78 0.25 4.01
C ASN A 258 -11.36 -0.11 4.45
N GLN A 259 -10.36 0.71 4.10
CA GLN A 259 -8.99 0.53 4.59
C GLN A 259 -8.92 0.67 6.11
N ILE A 260 -9.54 1.70 6.70
CA ILE A 260 -9.61 1.91 8.15
C ILE A 260 -10.32 0.74 8.83
N TYR A 261 -11.43 0.26 8.28
CA TYR A 261 -12.14 -0.91 8.79
C TYR A 261 -11.27 -2.18 8.79
N VAL A 262 -10.56 -2.44 7.69
CA VAL A 262 -9.66 -3.61 7.58
C VAL A 262 -8.42 -3.49 8.48
N ALA A 263 -7.97 -2.27 8.77
CA ALA A 263 -6.81 -2.01 9.62
C ALA A 263 -6.93 -2.61 11.02
N ASP A 264 -8.15 -2.69 11.58
CA ASP A 264 -8.40 -3.34 12.88
C ASP A 264 -8.02 -4.83 12.89
N HIS A 265 -7.95 -5.44 11.70
CA HIS A 265 -7.55 -6.83 11.50
C HIS A 265 -6.13 -6.96 10.91
N MET A 266 -5.32 -5.90 10.93
CA MET A 266 -3.96 -5.90 10.36
C MET A 266 -3.10 -7.09 10.81
N PRO A 267 -3.06 -7.50 12.10
CA PRO A 267 -2.30 -8.68 12.53
C PRO A 267 -2.64 -9.96 11.77
N VAL A 268 -3.90 -10.13 11.34
CA VAL A 268 -4.33 -11.26 10.52
C VAL A 268 -3.69 -11.20 9.13
N LEU A 269 -3.66 -10.02 8.50
CA LEU A 269 -3.01 -9.83 7.20
C LEU A 269 -1.49 -10.06 7.30
N LEU A 270 -0.86 -9.57 8.38
CA LEU A 270 0.58 -9.72 8.63
C LEU A 270 1.01 -11.17 8.78
N ALA A 271 0.15 -12.04 9.31
CA ALA A 271 0.42 -13.47 9.42
C ALA A 271 0.62 -14.17 8.06
N HIS A 272 0.14 -13.56 6.97
CA HIS A 272 0.18 -14.15 5.63
C HIS A 272 1.26 -13.56 4.71
N LEU A 273 1.98 -12.52 5.13
CA LEU A 273 2.92 -11.78 4.28
C LEU A 273 4.04 -12.65 3.69
N GLY A 274 4.52 -13.65 4.43
CA GLY A 274 5.61 -14.54 3.98
C GLY A 274 5.21 -15.51 2.86
N THR A 275 3.92 -15.78 2.68
CA THR A 275 3.43 -16.77 1.70
C THR A 275 2.53 -16.20 0.63
N GLN A 276 1.81 -15.10 0.91
CA GLN A 276 0.76 -14.58 0.07
C GLN A 276 1.08 -13.16 -0.43
N PRO A 277 1.49 -12.98 -1.70
CA PRO A 277 1.87 -11.66 -2.23
C PRO A 277 0.76 -10.60 -2.20
N LEU A 278 -0.51 -11.02 -2.34
CA LEU A 278 -1.65 -10.10 -2.26
C LEU A 278 -1.84 -9.52 -0.84
N ALA A 279 -1.38 -10.21 0.20
CA ALA A 279 -1.41 -9.67 1.56
C ALA A 279 -0.50 -8.43 1.65
N GLY A 280 0.70 -8.50 1.08
CA GLY A 280 1.62 -7.35 0.98
C GLY A 280 0.98 -6.19 0.22
N LYS A 281 0.36 -6.45 -0.93
CA LYS A 281 -0.37 -5.42 -1.69
C LYS A 281 -1.50 -4.76 -0.90
N CYS A 282 -2.27 -5.53 -0.11
CA CYS A 282 -3.32 -4.97 0.73
C CYS A 282 -2.74 -4.04 1.80
N VAL A 283 -1.69 -4.48 2.49
CA VAL A 283 -1.05 -3.68 3.54
C VAL A 283 -0.40 -2.43 2.96
N THR A 284 0.32 -2.54 1.84
CA THR A 284 0.88 -1.37 1.14
C THR A 284 -0.21 -0.39 0.73
N GLU A 285 -1.30 -0.84 0.10
CA GLU A 285 -2.39 0.05 -0.31
C GLU A 285 -3.01 0.81 0.87
N MET A 286 -3.19 0.13 2.01
CA MET A 286 -3.68 0.76 3.24
C MET A 286 -2.70 1.79 3.82
N LEU A 287 -1.40 1.50 3.79
CA LEU A 287 -0.38 2.37 4.39
C LEU A 287 -0.01 3.54 3.46
N SER A 288 0.06 3.35 2.15
CA SER A 288 0.59 4.34 1.22
C SER A 288 -0.42 5.38 0.74
N LYS A 289 -1.72 5.15 0.93
CA LYS A 289 -2.81 6.02 0.42
C LYS A 289 -3.78 6.54 1.49
N ASN A 290 -3.55 6.21 2.76
CA ASN A 290 -4.47 6.56 3.84
C ASN A 290 -3.73 7.18 5.01
N ILE A 291 -3.60 8.50 4.94
CA ILE A 291 -2.94 9.26 6.00
C ILE A 291 -3.72 9.19 7.32
N GLU A 292 -5.04 9.16 7.28
CA GLU A 292 -5.87 9.03 8.49
C GLU A 292 -5.59 7.70 9.20
N LEU A 293 -5.46 6.60 8.47
CA LEU A 293 -5.06 5.29 9.02
C LEU A 293 -3.66 5.36 9.64
N GLN A 294 -2.70 5.99 8.97
CA GLN A 294 -1.34 6.15 9.48
C GLN A 294 -1.29 6.92 10.79
N GLU A 295 -2.09 7.99 10.91
CA GLU A 295 -2.12 8.85 12.08
C GLU A 295 -2.93 8.26 13.25
N THR A 296 -3.98 7.47 12.95
CA THR A 296 -4.92 6.99 13.98
C THR A 296 -4.72 5.53 14.41
N LYS A 297 -4.22 4.65 13.52
CA LYS A 297 -4.13 3.20 13.76
C LYS A 297 -2.70 2.69 13.85
N ILE A 298 -1.71 3.38 13.27
CA ILE A 298 -0.32 2.93 13.27
C ILE A 298 0.43 3.55 14.45
N GLY A 299 0.76 2.71 15.43
CA GLY A 299 1.55 3.08 16.58
C GLY A 299 2.87 2.31 16.69
N ASP A 300 3.48 2.44 17.86
CA ASP A 300 4.76 1.80 18.19
C ASP A 300 4.66 0.27 18.11
N ARG A 301 3.50 -0.27 18.52
CA ARG A 301 3.23 -1.71 18.50
C ARG A 301 3.24 -2.26 17.07
N GLU A 302 2.55 -1.60 16.15
CA GLU A 302 2.43 -2.02 14.77
C GLU A 302 3.78 -1.95 14.06
N ILE A 303 4.53 -0.86 14.27
CA ILE A 303 5.90 -0.70 13.76
C ILE A 303 6.83 -1.78 14.32
N GLN A 304 6.76 -2.07 15.61
CA GLN A 304 7.56 -3.12 16.22
C GLN A 304 7.26 -4.50 15.62
N ILE A 305 6.01 -4.81 15.30
CA ILE A 305 5.64 -6.07 14.63
C ILE A 305 6.31 -6.17 13.25
N PHE A 306 6.34 -5.06 12.48
CA PHE A 306 7.03 -5.04 11.19
C PHE A 306 8.54 -5.28 11.34
N VAL A 307 9.19 -4.65 12.32
CA VAL A 307 10.61 -4.84 12.63
C VAL A 307 10.91 -6.28 13.08
N ASP A 308 10.08 -6.86 13.95
CA ASP A 308 10.25 -8.24 14.42
C ASP A 308 10.08 -9.24 13.25
N LYS A 309 9.11 -8.99 12.37
CA LYS A 309 8.92 -9.80 11.16
C LYS A 309 10.10 -9.67 10.21
N LEU A 310 10.62 -8.47 10.01
CA LEU A 310 11.84 -8.23 9.23
C LEU A 310 13.02 -9.06 9.76
N ARG A 311 13.30 -9.00 11.07
CA ARG A 311 14.37 -9.77 11.76
C ARG A 311 14.20 -11.29 11.65
N SER A 312 12.95 -11.76 11.72
CA SER A 312 12.64 -13.20 11.57
C SER A 312 12.71 -13.69 10.11
N SER A 313 12.72 -12.78 9.14
CA SER A 313 12.67 -13.09 7.71
C SER A 313 14.06 -13.28 7.10
N LYS A 314 14.13 -14.04 5.99
CA LYS A 314 15.39 -14.29 5.25
C LYS A 314 15.64 -13.19 4.21
N MET A 315 16.12 -12.01 4.62
CA MET A 315 16.44 -10.89 3.71
C MET A 315 15.27 -10.56 2.76
N ASN A 316 14.06 -10.42 3.31
CA ASN A 316 12.88 -10.15 2.51
C ASN A 316 12.63 -8.65 2.39
N ALA A 317 12.92 -8.09 1.21
CA ALA A 317 12.76 -6.67 0.90
C ALA A 317 11.34 -6.12 1.12
N MET A 318 10.31 -6.98 1.06
CA MET A 318 8.92 -6.56 1.24
C MET A 318 8.67 -5.94 2.62
N TYR A 319 9.30 -6.44 3.70
CA TYR A 319 9.13 -5.84 5.03
C TYR A 319 9.77 -4.45 5.14
N LEU A 320 10.90 -4.21 4.44
CA LEU A 320 11.47 -2.87 4.32
C LEU A 320 10.55 -1.94 3.53
N GLN A 321 9.93 -2.44 2.45
CA GLN A 321 8.94 -1.69 1.66
C GLN A 321 7.68 -1.35 2.48
N LEU A 322 7.25 -2.22 3.39
CA LEU A 322 6.16 -1.90 4.31
C LEU A 322 6.54 -0.81 5.31
N LEU A 323 7.74 -0.89 5.90
CA LEU A 323 8.27 0.19 6.74
C LEU A 323 8.41 1.50 5.95
N GLN A 324 8.78 1.42 4.68
CA GLN A 324 8.86 2.57 3.78
C GLN A 324 7.46 3.19 3.59
N SER A 325 6.43 2.37 3.37
CA SER A 325 5.04 2.83 3.30
C SER A 325 4.51 3.41 4.62
N CYS A 326 5.12 3.11 5.77
CA CYS A 326 4.83 3.79 7.04
C CYS A 326 5.47 5.18 7.13
N CYS A 327 6.55 5.43 6.38
CA CYS A 327 7.31 6.67 6.44
C CYS A 327 6.76 7.76 5.51
N SER A 328 6.07 7.37 4.44
CA SER A 328 5.42 8.31 3.52
C SER A 328 4.08 7.81 2.98
N CYS A 329 3.18 8.75 2.75
CA CYS A 329 1.85 8.52 2.20
C CYS A 329 1.63 9.49 1.02
N GLU A 330 1.31 8.96 -0.16
CA GLU A 330 1.12 9.75 -1.40
C GLU A 330 2.25 10.76 -1.71
N GLY A 331 3.49 10.44 -1.31
CA GLY A 331 4.66 11.29 -1.53
C GLY A 331 4.92 12.36 -0.46
N GLN A 332 4.12 12.38 0.62
CA GLN A 332 4.33 13.23 1.79
C GLN A 332 4.92 12.43 2.96
N GLY A 333 5.87 12.99 3.70
CA GLY A 333 6.43 12.37 4.89
C GLY A 333 5.40 12.28 6.04
N VAL A 334 5.49 11.19 6.81
CA VAL A 334 4.67 10.98 8.01
C VAL A 334 5.57 11.09 9.24
N ASP A 335 5.84 12.32 9.69
CA ASP A 335 6.85 12.70 10.69
C ASP A 335 6.94 11.75 11.90
N ASN A 336 5.78 11.48 12.51
CA ASN A 336 5.69 10.64 13.71
C ASN A 336 6.16 9.20 13.43
N ASN A 337 5.77 8.64 12.30
CA ASN A 337 6.12 7.27 11.93
C ASN A 337 7.56 7.17 11.46
N GLN A 338 8.05 8.15 10.68
CA GLN A 338 9.45 8.19 10.26
C GLN A 338 10.40 8.15 11.45
N CYS A 339 10.15 8.96 12.48
CA CYS A 339 10.97 8.98 13.69
C CYS A 339 10.96 7.64 14.43
N LYS A 340 9.78 7.02 14.58
CA LYS A 340 9.63 5.71 15.24
C LYS A 340 10.36 4.61 14.48
N VAL A 341 10.19 4.56 13.15
CA VAL A 341 10.88 3.59 12.29
C VAL A 341 12.39 3.76 12.40
N ALA A 342 12.91 5.00 12.32
CA ALA A 342 14.34 5.26 12.49
C ALA A 342 14.88 4.83 13.86
N ILE A 343 14.14 5.09 14.94
CA ILE A 343 14.56 4.69 16.29
C ILE A 343 14.56 3.16 16.44
N MET A 344 13.49 2.49 16.00
CA MET A 344 13.32 1.04 16.18
C MET A 344 14.23 0.21 15.27
N LEU A 345 14.40 0.62 14.01
CA LEU A 345 15.24 -0.07 13.04
C LEU A 345 16.72 0.00 13.45
N PHE A 346 17.20 1.17 13.88
CA PHE A 346 18.61 1.39 14.22
C PHE A 346 18.95 1.15 15.70
N LYS A 347 18.03 0.60 16.51
CA LYS A 347 18.32 0.25 17.91
C LYS A 347 19.28 -0.93 18.02
N ASP A 348 19.22 -1.86 17.07
CA ASP A 348 20.12 -3.01 16.96
C ASP A 348 20.35 -3.27 15.46
N THR A 349 21.50 -2.84 14.94
CA THR A 349 21.77 -2.82 13.49
C THR A 349 22.40 -4.10 12.98
N ASN A 350 22.79 -5.02 13.88
CA ASN A 350 23.69 -6.09 13.55
C ASN A 350 23.08 -7.16 12.63
N ASP A 351 21.75 -7.32 12.64
CA ASP A 351 21.06 -8.48 12.05
C ASP A 351 20.21 -8.18 10.80
N ILE A 352 19.90 -6.90 10.55
CA ILE A 352 18.97 -6.49 9.48
C ILE A 352 19.49 -5.38 8.54
N ILE A 353 20.61 -4.72 8.84
CA ILE A 353 21.16 -3.65 8.00
C ILE A 353 22.35 -4.16 7.20
N ILE A 354 22.41 -3.79 5.92
CA ILE A 354 23.56 -4.06 5.05
C ILE A 354 24.52 -2.87 5.11
N HIS A 355 25.65 -3.06 5.76
CA HIS A 355 26.67 -2.01 5.89
C HIS A 355 27.49 -1.88 4.61
N MET A 356 27.57 -0.67 4.08
CA MET A 356 28.48 -0.30 3.01
C MET A 356 29.78 0.29 3.57
N ARG A 357 30.92 -0.10 3.00
CA ARG A 357 32.25 0.40 3.38
C ARG A 357 33.02 0.82 2.15
N ALA A 358 33.67 1.98 2.25
CA ALA A 358 34.57 2.52 1.24
C ALA A 358 36.02 2.18 1.59
N ASP A 359 36.69 1.44 0.70
CA ASP A 359 38.13 1.19 0.79
C ASP A 359 38.88 2.18 -0.11
N ASN A 360 39.65 3.07 0.52
CA ASN A 360 40.44 4.11 -0.12
C ASN A 360 41.90 3.69 -0.40
N SER A 361 42.26 2.42 -0.15
CA SER A 361 43.63 1.94 -0.37
C SER A 361 44.00 1.86 -1.85
N HIS A 362 43.03 1.50 -2.71
CA HIS A 362 43.22 1.33 -4.15
C HIS A 362 42.07 1.98 -4.94
N PRO A 363 41.98 3.33 -4.94
CA PRO A 363 40.88 4.02 -5.60
C PRO A 363 40.98 3.90 -7.13
N LEU A 364 39.82 3.74 -7.78
CA LEU A 364 39.70 3.72 -9.23
C LEU A 364 39.78 5.16 -9.75
N LYS A 365 40.80 5.45 -10.57
CA LYS A 365 40.89 6.75 -11.24
C LYS A 365 39.81 6.87 -12.31
N VAL A 366 38.94 7.87 -12.17
CA VAL A 366 37.87 8.16 -13.14
C VAL A 366 37.97 9.61 -13.58
N GLY A 367 37.79 9.84 -14.87
CA GLY A 367 37.73 11.18 -15.43
C GLY A 367 36.37 11.83 -15.17
N TRP A 368 36.39 13.05 -14.64
CA TRP A 368 35.19 13.89 -14.43
C TRP A 368 34.97 14.93 -15.54
N GLY A 369 35.79 14.87 -16.60
CA GLY A 369 35.68 15.78 -17.76
C GLY A 369 36.17 17.20 -17.52
N GLN A 370 37.02 17.44 -16.51
CA GLN A 370 37.47 18.78 -16.13
C GLN A 370 38.27 19.51 -17.23
N PRO A 371 38.03 20.83 -17.44
CA PRO A 371 36.97 21.62 -16.83
C PRO A 371 35.58 21.33 -17.40
N THR A 372 34.57 21.40 -16.53
CA THR A 372 33.17 21.40 -16.95
C THR A 372 32.49 22.68 -16.48
N LEU A 373 31.24 22.90 -16.92
CA LEU A 373 30.41 24.03 -16.44
C LEU A 373 30.30 24.04 -14.91
N TYR A 374 30.32 22.86 -14.28
CA TYR A 374 30.08 22.68 -12.85
C TYR A 374 31.37 22.45 -12.06
N VAL A 375 32.38 21.79 -12.65
CA VAL A 375 33.62 21.45 -11.95
C VAL A 375 34.75 22.36 -12.43
N PRO A 376 35.26 23.27 -11.57
CA PRO A 376 36.30 24.24 -11.94
C PRO A 376 37.67 23.57 -12.17
N GLU A 377 38.55 24.23 -12.95
CA GLU A 377 39.93 23.77 -13.20
C GLU A 377 40.79 23.75 -11.92
N THR A 378 40.55 24.70 -11.02
CA THR A 378 41.26 24.81 -9.74
C THR A 378 40.27 24.96 -8.60
N PRO A 379 40.55 24.33 -7.43
CA PRO A 379 39.72 24.51 -6.23
C PRO A 379 39.65 26.00 -5.86
N LEU A 380 38.42 26.52 -5.74
CA LEU A 380 38.18 27.92 -5.41
C LEU A 380 38.14 28.10 -3.88
N PRO A 381 39.01 28.95 -3.30
CA PRO A 381 38.99 29.23 -1.87
C PRO A 381 37.62 29.76 -1.43
N GLY A 382 37.03 29.12 -0.41
CA GLY A 382 35.75 29.52 0.16
C GLY A 382 34.50 28.91 -0.50
N SER A 383 34.64 28.14 -1.59
CA SER A 383 33.54 27.38 -2.20
C SER A 383 33.90 25.89 -2.34
N PRO A 384 33.84 25.11 -1.26
CA PRO A 384 34.19 23.69 -1.30
C PRO A 384 33.26 22.91 -2.23
N ILE A 385 33.79 21.88 -2.86
CA ILE A 385 33.02 20.87 -3.58
C ILE A 385 32.78 19.71 -2.60
N ASP A 386 31.51 19.37 -2.34
CA ASP A 386 31.24 18.19 -1.52
C ASP A 386 31.73 16.94 -2.26
N GLY A 387 32.49 16.10 -1.56
CA GLY A 387 33.16 14.93 -2.13
C GLY A 387 34.36 15.25 -3.03
N GLU A 388 35.02 16.41 -2.84
CA GLU A 388 36.22 16.81 -3.60
C GLU A 388 37.27 15.69 -3.70
N SER A 389 37.38 14.83 -2.68
CA SER A 389 38.32 13.71 -2.68
C SER A 389 38.14 12.73 -3.84
N LEU A 390 36.92 12.61 -4.38
CA LEU A 390 36.62 11.78 -5.56
C LEU A 390 37.23 12.34 -6.85
N LEU A 391 37.54 13.64 -6.90
CA LEU A 391 38.20 14.27 -8.05
C LEU A 391 39.69 13.93 -8.09
N PHE A 392 40.37 14.02 -6.94
CA PHE A 392 41.83 13.90 -6.89
C PHE A 392 42.33 12.52 -6.44
N ARG A 393 41.65 11.84 -5.51
CA ARG A 393 42.01 10.47 -5.08
C ARG A 393 41.41 9.40 -6.00
N GLY A 394 40.27 9.68 -6.62
CA GLY A 394 39.50 8.73 -7.41
C GLY A 394 38.40 8.05 -6.60
N LEU A 395 37.67 7.14 -7.24
CA LEU A 395 36.53 6.46 -6.61
C LEU A 395 37.00 5.35 -5.66
N PRO A 396 36.57 5.33 -4.38
CA PRO A 396 36.89 4.24 -3.48
C PRO A 396 36.25 2.92 -3.94
N LEU A 397 36.85 1.81 -3.53
CA LEU A 397 36.26 0.49 -3.75
C LEU A 397 35.15 0.25 -2.73
N LEU A 398 33.90 0.13 -3.21
CA LEU A 398 32.76 -0.10 -2.34
C LEU A 398 32.53 -1.58 -2.08
N SER A 399 32.38 -1.94 -0.81
CA SER A 399 32.05 -3.29 -0.37
C SER A 399 30.87 -3.30 0.60
N LEU A 400 30.06 -4.36 0.51
CA LEU A 400 28.90 -4.62 1.36
C LEU A 400 29.22 -5.75 2.33
N SER A 401 28.77 -5.59 3.56
CA SER A 401 28.88 -6.59 4.62
C SER A 401 27.61 -6.61 5.45
N TRP A 402 27.11 -7.79 5.76
CA TRP A 402 25.89 -7.97 6.55
C TRP A 402 25.92 -9.29 7.31
N THR A 403 25.10 -9.39 8.34
CA THR A 403 24.84 -10.66 9.01
C THR A 403 23.40 -11.11 8.75
N THR A 404 23.12 -12.38 8.96
CA THR A 404 21.77 -12.92 8.78
C THR A 404 21.64 -14.22 9.55
N ASN A 405 20.41 -14.52 9.99
CA ASN A 405 20.05 -15.77 10.64
C ASN A 405 20.05 -16.99 9.68
N SER A 406 20.31 -16.77 8.39
CA SER A 406 20.33 -17.83 7.37
C SER A 406 21.65 -17.83 6.62
N ILE A 407 22.48 -18.85 6.84
CA ILE A 407 23.80 -18.96 6.17
C ILE A 407 23.70 -18.87 4.63
N ASP A 408 22.62 -19.39 4.05
CA ASP A 408 22.38 -19.37 2.60
C ASP A 408 22.20 -17.95 2.02
N PHE A 409 21.95 -16.93 2.86
CA PHE A 409 21.84 -15.52 2.49
C PHE A 409 23.01 -14.68 3.02
N SER A 410 23.97 -15.30 3.72
CA SER A 410 25.14 -14.61 4.24
C SER A 410 26.16 -14.31 3.13
N PRO A 411 27.03 -13.28 3.29
CA PRO A 411 28.12 -13.02 2.35
C PRO A 411 28.97 -14.27 2.11
N LEU A 412 29.28 -14.99 3.19
CA LEU A 412 30.09 -16.21 3.14
C LEU A 412 29.38 -17.34 2.40
N GLY A 413 28.08 -17.52 2.62
CA GLY A 413 27.29 -18.55 1.92
C GLY A 413 27.06 -18.25 0.44
N LEU A 414 26.93 -16.98 0.06
CA LEU A 414 26.63 -16.55 -1.31
C LEU A 414 27.88 -16.30 -2.18
N PHE A 415 28.97 -15.84 -1.57
CA PHE A 415 30.17 -15.39 -2.29
C PHE A 415 31.46 -16.00 -1.75
N GLY A 416 31.43 -16.74 -0.64
CA GLY A 416 32.63 -17.31 -0.02
C GLY A 416 33.54 -16.26 0.62
N LYS A 417 33.06 -15.03 0.81
CA LYS A 417 33.81 -13.88 1.35
C LYS A 417 33.05 -13.25 2.51
N LEU A 418 33.75 -12.53 3.39
CA LEU A 418 33.11 -11.79 4.51
C LEU A 418 32.48 -10.46 4.06
N SER A 419 32.95 -9.92 2.93
CA SER A 419 32.40 -8.74 2.27
C SER A 419 32.34 -8.96 0.75
N VAL A 420 31.41 -8.26 0.10
CA VAL A 420 31.11 -8.41 -1.33
C VAL A 420 31.28 -7.07 -2.02
N ASN A 421 31.95 -7.03 -3.16
CA ASN A 421 32.05 -5.79 -3.93
C ASN A 421 30.66 -5.39 -4.46
N VAL A 422 30.31 -4.10 -4.42
CA VAL A 422 29.03 -3.62 -4.97
C VAL A 422 28.86 -3.99 -6.43
N GLN A 423 29.92 -3.93 -7.26
CA GLN A 423 29.89 -4.34 -8.66
C GLN A 423 29.60 -5.84 -8.82
N ASP A 424 30.11 -6.70 -7.93
CA ASP A 424 29.88 -8.15 -8.00
C ASP A 424 28.40 -8.50 -7.76
N LEU A 425 27.70 -7.71 -6.94
CA LEU A 425 26.28 -7.93 -6.62
C LEU A 425 25.34 -7.25 -7.64
N PHE A 426 25.74 -6.10 -8.20
CA PHE A 426 24.89 -5.25 -9.03
C PHE A 426 25.37 -5.06 -10.48
N ALA A 427 26.26 -5.94 -10.97
CA ALA A 427 26.75 -5.88 -12.33
C ALA A 427 25.61 -5.83 -13.36
N VAL A 428 25.77 -5.00 -14.39
CA VAL A 428 24.84 -4.95 -15.52
C VAL A 428 24.94 -6.29 -16.27
N GLN A 429 23.89 -7.12 -16.18
CA GLN A 429 23.82 -8.37 -16.94
C GLN A 429 23.64 -8.05 -18.42
N ASN A 430 24.74 -7.95 -19.17
CA ASN A 430 24.69 -7.96 -20.63
C ASN A 430 24.16 -9.33 -21.08
N LEU A 431 22.96 -9.36 -21.64
CA LEU A 431 22.36 -10.53 -22.28
C LEU A 431 23.23 -10.98 -23.45
N LYS A 432 24.27 -11.78 -23.18
CA LYS A 432 24.91 -12.62 -24.19
C LYS A 432 24.21 -13.97 -24.21
N GLU A 433 23.28 -14.13 -25.15
CA GLU A 433 22.80 -15.45 -25.56
C GLU A 433 24.00 -16.24 -26.13
N GLY A 434 24.50 -17.19 -25.35
CA GLY A 434 25.58 -18.10 -25.75
C GLY A 434 25.31 -19.47 -25.14
N GLY A 435 24.97 -20.43 -25.99
CA GLY A 435 24.48 -21.75 -25.61
C GLY A 435 25.49 -22.63 -24.86
N ALA A 436 24.94 -23.62 -24.13
CA ALA A 436 25.35 -25.01 -24.16
C ALA A 436 24.63 -25.79 -23.05
N GLU A 437 24.15 -26.97 -23.42
CA GLU A 437 23.45 -27.93 -22.58
C GLU A 437 24.25 -28.29 -21.31
N SER A 438 23.60 -28.15 -20.16
CA SER A 438 24.11 -28.66 -18.89
C SER A 438 22.95 -29.07 -18.00
N THR A 439 22.81 -30.38 -17.85
CA THR A 439 22.00 -31.16 -16.89
C THR A 439 21.03 -30.38 -15.96
N ARG A 440 19.73 -30.71 -16.11
CA ARG A 440 18.55 -30.13 -15.42
C ARG A 440 18.69 -29.94 -13.90
N LYS A 441 19.49 -30.76 -13.19
CA LYS A 441 19.75 -30.67 -11.74
C LYS A 441 20.74 -29.55 -11.35
N MET A 442 21.76 -29.26 -12.16
CA MET A 442 22.67 -28.13 -11.92
C MET A 442 22.01 -26.79 -12.25
N ARG A 443 21.12 -26.76 -13.25
CA ARG A 443 20.35 -25.57 -13.62
C ARG A 443 19.45 -25.08 -12.48
N GLY A 444 18.79 -26.00 -11.76
CA GLY A 444 17.95 -25.66 -10.61
C GLY A 444 18.73 -25.10 -9.41
N LYS A 445 19.93 -25.64 -9.12
CA LYS A 445 20.78 -25.16 -8.02
C LYS A 445 21.44 -23.81 -8.34
N LYS A 446 21.89 -23.60 -9.59
CA LYS A 446 22.40 -22.30 -10.04
C LYS A 446 21.30 -21.22 -10.02
N LYS A 447 20.10 -21.54 -10.50
CA LYS A 447 18.94 -20.63 -10.46
C LYS A 447 18.59 -20.20 -9.04
N SER A 448 18.45 -21.17 -8.12
CA SER A 448 18.16 -20.88 -6.71
C SER A 448 19.21 -20.00 -6.04
N HIS A 449 20.48 -20.10 -6.44
CA HIS A 449 21.55 -19.28 -5.87
C HIS A 449 21.54 -17.85 -6.44
N GLN A 450 21.20 -17.69 -7.71
CA GLN A 450 20.98 -16.37 -8.31
C GLN A 450 19.76 -15.68 -7.69
N ASP A 451 18.65 -16.40 -7.51
CA ASP A 451 17.44 -15.87 -6.87
C ASP A 451 17.74 -15.34 -5.44
N GLN A 452 18.66 -15.98 -4.71
CA GLN A 452 19.10 -15.53 -3.39
C GLN A 452 19.95 -14.26 -3.47
N LYS A 453 20.85 -14.14 -4.46
CA LYS A 453 21.63 -12.93 -4.69
C LYS A 453 20.72 -11.76 -5.07
N ASP A 454 19.76 -12.00 -5.96
CA ASP A 454 18.77 -11.01 -6.37
C ASP A 454 17.90 -10.56 -5.18
N ALA A 455 17.55 -11.47 -4.27
CA ALA A 455 16.83 -11.13 -3.04
C ALA A 455 17.65 -10.19 -2.13
N VAL A 456 18.95 -10.46 -1.92
CA VAL A 456 19.83 -9.58 -1.14
C VAL A 456 20.04 -8.22 -1.84
N ALA A 457 20.19 -8.23 -3.16
CA ALA A 457 20.29 -7.00 -3.95
C ALA A 457 19.04 -6.13 -3.81
N ASN A 458 17.85 -6.72 -3.94
CA ASN A 458 16.58 -6.03 -3.74
C ASN A 458 16.38 -5.55 -2.29
N TYR A 459 16.90 -6.30 -1.32
CA TYR A 459 16.88 -5.91 0.08
C TYR A 459 17.70 -4.63 0.31
N PHE A 460 18.92 -4.56 -0.21
CA PHE A 460 19.76 -3.35 -0.11
C PHE A 460 19.14 -2.15 -0.83
N ILE A 461 18.55 -2.35 -2.01
CA ILE A 461 17.81 -1.29 -2.72
C ILE A 461 16.64 -0.77 -1.85
N ALA A 462 15.86 -1.68 -1.25
CA ALA A 462 14.75 -1.30 -0.38
C ALA A 462 15.23 -0.59 0.90
N GLU A 463 16.42 -0.93 1.42
CA GLU A 463 17.04 -0.26 2.57
C GLU A 463 17.39 1.20 2.24
N LEU A 464 17.96 1.46 1.05
CA LEU A 464 18.25 2.82 0.60
C LEU A 464 16.98 3.65 0.40
N PHE A 465 15.93 3.07 -0.19
CA PHE A 465 14.64 3.75 -0.33
C PHE A 465 13.97 4.01 1.02
N LEU A 466 13.99 3.05 1.94
CA LEU A 466 13.51 3.26 3.31
C LEU A 466 14.30 4.39 3.99
N GLY A 467 15.62 4.42 3.83
CA GLY A 467 16.48 5.50 4.31
C GLY A 467 16.03 6.87 3.79
N ALA A 468 15.72 6.96 2.49
CA ALA A 468 15.28 8.20 1.89
C ALA A 468 13.91 8.65 2.42
N GLU A 469 12.93 7.74 2.51
CA GLU A 469 11.59 8.04 3.01
C GLU A 469 11.58 8.34 4.52
N MET A 470 12.52 7.78 5.30
CA MET A 470 12.74 8.18 6.69
C MET A 470 13.28 9.61 6.81
N CYS A 471 14.08 10.08 5.84
CA CYS A 471 14.66 11.43 5.79
C CYS A 471 13.78 12.49 5.13
N MET A 472 12.70 12.08 4.45
CA MET A 472 11.74 12.99 3.80
C MET A 472 11.29 14.09 4.77
N ASP A 473 11.10 15.30 4.23
CA ASP A 473 10.70 16.49 4.99
C ASP A 473 11.66 16.85 6.15
N ARG A 474 12.95 16.49 6.01
CA ARG A 474 14.06 16.85 6.91
C ARG A 474 13.98 16.25 8.32
N ASN A 475 13.64 14.96 8.40
CA ASN A 475 13.70 14.24 9.66
C ASN A 475 15.15 14.04 10.15
N TYR A 476 15.65 14.99 10.93
CA TYR A 476 17.01 14.99 11.44
C TYR A 476 17.35 13.75 12.30
N VAL A 477 16.37 13.12 12.95
CA VAL A 477 16.60 11.88 13.74
C VAL A 477 17.08 10.74 12.84
N ALA A 478 16.44 10.58 11.68
CA ALA A 478 16.83 9.60 10.69
C ALA A 478 18.14 9.99 10.00
N MET A 479 18.26 11.26 9.60
CA MET A 479 19.43 11.77 8.89
C MET A 479 20.72 11.57 9.68
N HIS A 480 20.73 11.88 10.98
CA HIS A 480 21.92 11.68 11.83
C HIS A 480 22.37 10.22 11.91
N LYS A 481 21.44 9.27 11.86
CA LYS A 481 21.75 7.83 11.88
C LYS A 481 22.25 7.33 10.52
N LEU A 482 21.73 7.90 9.44
CA LEU A 482 22.06 7.51 8.07
C LEU A 482 23.32 8.17 7.52
N ASP A 483 23.69 9.36 8.00
CA ASP A 483 24.93 10.10 7.63
C ASP A 483 26.17 9.20 7.83
N ASP A 484 26.23 8.51 8.98
CA ASP A 484 27.33 7.59 9.34
C ASP A 484 27.35 6.31 8.49
N LEU A 485 26.19 5.84 8.02
CA LEU A 485 26.05 4.60 7.26
C LEU A 485 26.26 4.81 5.75
N PHE A 486 25.84 5.96 5.24
CA PHE A 486 25.78 6.28 3.82
C PHE A 486 26.39 7.66 3.56
N SER A 487 27.72 7.74 3.65
CA SER A 487 28.45 8.98 3.38
C SER A 487 28.17 9.52 1.96
N TYR A 488 28.22 10.84 1.80
CA TYR A 488 28.05 11.52 0.52
C TYR A 488 28.94 10.92 -0.58
N GLU A 489 30.22 10.66 -0.28
CA GLU A 489 31.18 10.11 -1.24
C GLU A 489 30.82 8.71 -1.70
N MET A 490 30.30 7.85 -0.81
CA MET A 490 29.85 6.51 -1.17
C MET A 490 28.66 6.57 -2.14
N LEU A 491 27.67 7.43 -1.86
CA LEU A 491 26.49 7.56 -2.72
C LEU A 491 26.86 8.11 -4.10
N VAL A 492 27.68 9.16 -4.17
CA VAL A 492 28.18 9.70 -5.45
C VAL A 492 29.00 8.67 -6.21
N THR A 493 29.79 7.84 -5.50
CA THR A 493 30.54 6.74 -6.11
C THR A 493 29.63 5.72 -6.78
N ILE A 494 28.52 5.32 -6.14
CA ILE A 494 27.51 4.43 -6.75
C ILE A 494 26.99 4.99 -8.09
N LEU A 495 26.74 6.31 -8.16
CA LEU A 495 26.20 6.95 -9.37
C LEU A 495 27.20 6.88 -10.54
N LYS A 496 28.50 7.04 -10.27
CA LYS A 496 29.55 7.00 -11.29
C LYS A 496 29.97 5.57 -11.68
N MET A 497 29.74 4.57 -10.83
CA MET A 497 30.05 3.16 -11.11
C MET A 497 29.17 2.56 -12.22
N ASP A 498 29.66 1.53 -12.90
CA ASP A 498 28.88 0.73 -13.86
C ASP A 498 28.08 -0.36 -13.13
N VAL A 499 26.96 0.05 -12.52
CA VAL A 499 26.04 -0.80 -11.73
C VAL A 499 24.60 -0.57 -12.18
N SER A 500 23.68 -1.44 -11.77
CA SER A 500 22.28 -1.37 -12.17
C SER A 500 21.62 -0.02 -11.89
N ASN A 501 20.78 0.45 -12.82
CA ASN A 501 20.07 1.72 -12.69
C ASN A 501 19.08 1.76 -11.51
N ASN A 502 18.60 0.59 -11.06
CA ASN A 502 17.76 0.48 -9.85
C ASN A 502 18.54 0.77 -8.55
N LEU A 503 19.83 0.39 -8.48
CA LEU A 503 20.66 0.76 -7.35
C LEU A 503 20.98 2.26 -7.39
N LYS A 504 21.31 2.77 -8.58
CA LYS A 504 21.58 4.21 -8.77
C LYS A 504 20.38 5.06 -8.39
N SER A 505 19.16 4.69 -8.81
CA SER A 505 17.95 5.44 -8.48
C SER A 505 17.70 5.52 -6.98
N ALA A 506 17.86 4.40 -6.26
CA ALA A 506 17.76 4.37 -4.81
C ALA A 506 18.83 5.24 -4.12
N ALA A 507 20.06 5.22 -4.64
CA ALA A 507 21.16 6.06 -4.15
C ALA A 507 20.91 7.55 -4.42
N VAL A 508 20.37 7.93 -5.59
CA VAL A 508 19.98 9.32 -5.90
C VAL A 508 18.90 9.79 -4.92
N ARG A 509 17.86 8.98 -4.71
CA ARG A 509 16.74 9.30 -3.82
C ARG A 509 17.23 9.52 -2.38
N LEU A 510 18.11 8.64 -1.87
CA LEU A 510 18.72 8.82 -0.55
C LEU A 510 19.65 10.05 -0.51
N LEU A 511 20.49 10.26 -1.52
CA LEU A 511 21.39 11.41 -1.62
C LEU A 511 20.61 12.73 -1.58
N MET A 512 19.47 12.78 -2.28
CA MET A 512 18.57 13.92 -2.31
C MET A 512 18.03 14.23 -0.91
N CYS A 513 17.42 13.24 -0.23
CA CYS A 513 16.81 13.44 1.08
C CYS A 513 17.82 13.62 2.22
N LEU A 514 19.02 13.03 2.11
CA LEU A 514 20.03 13.04 3.18
C LEU A 514 20.99 14.23 3.10
N TYR A 515 21.38 14.66 1.90
CA TYR A 515 22.43 15.69 1.72
C TYR A 515 21.98 16.92 0.94
N VAL A 516 21.04 16.79 0.00
CA VAL A 516 20.60 17.93 -0.82
C VAL A 516 19.51 18.72 -0.10
N ASP A 517 18.40 18.09 0.29
CA ASP A 517 17.31 18.71 1.07
C ASP A 517 17.57 18.62 2.57
N ARG A 518 18.75 19.11 3.00
CA ARG A 518 19.19 19.07 4.42
C ARG A 518 19.03 20.39 5.15
N ASP A 519 19.33 21.49 4.47
CA ASP A 519 19.32 22.81 5.08
C ASP A 519 17.87 23.31 5.25
N PRO A 520 17.53 23.96 6.37
CA PRO A 520 16.20 24.52 6.58
C PRO A 520 15.84 25.52 5.47
N GLN A 521 14.56 25.64 5.14
CA GLN A 521 14.07 26.54 4.09
C GLN A 521 14.64 27.94 4.26
N ALA A 522 15.60 28.31 3.41
CA ALA A 522 16.03 29.68 3.27
C ALA A 522 14.92 30.45 2.53
N SER A 523 14.52 31.62 3.03
CA SER A 523 13.56 32.47 2.34
C SER A 523 14.16 32.90 0.99
N SER A 524 13.74 32.24 -0.10
CA SER A 524 14.11 32.68 -1.44
C SER A 524 13.40 34.01 -1.70
N LYS A 525 14.17 35.08 -1.88
CA LYS A 525 13.60 36.38 -2.26
C LYS A 525 13.14 36.27 -3.71
N ILE A 526 11.83 36.22 -3.93
CA ILE A 526 11.25 36.31 -5.27
C ILE A 526 11.74 37.62 -5.89
N PRO A 527 12.24 37.62 -7.15
CA PRO A 527 12.67 38.85 -7.80
C PRO A 527 11.49 39.82 -7.93
N LEU A 528 11.51 40.91 -7.16
CA LEU A 528 10.62 42.04 -7.38
C LEU A 528 11.15 42.85 -8.56
N LEU A 529 10.53 42.67 -9.72
CA LEU A 529 10.81 43.49 -10.91
C LEU A 529 10.16 44.88 -10.80
N THR A 530 9.12 45.02 -9.96
CA THR A 530 8.53 46.31 -9.59
C THR A 530 9.35 46.96 -8.48
N ARG A 531 9.74 48.22 -8.65
CA ARG A 531 10.59 48.95 -7.71
C ARG A 531 10.09 50.36 -7.50
N THR A 532 10.23 50.91 -6.30
CA THR A 532 10.00 52.34 -6.09
C THR A 532 11.17 53.14 -6.67
N TRP A 533 10.92 54.40 -7.06
CA TRP A 533 11.99 55.28 -7.57
C TRP A 533 13.15 55.44 -6.57
N SER A 534 12.82 55.49 -5.27
CA SER A 534 13.76 55.50 -4.15
C SER A 534 14.66 54.26 -4.08
N ASP A 535 14.14 53.08 -4.44
CA ASP A 535 14.92 51.83 -4.44
C ASP A 535 15.84 51.71 -5.65
N ILE A 536 15.44 52.25 -6.80
CA ILE A 536 16.27 52.33 -8.01
C ILE A 536 17.50 53.21 -7.76
N VAL A 537 17.34 54.31 -7.03
CA VAL A 537 18.47 55.19 -6.66
C VAL A 537 19.45 54.49 -5.72
N LYS A 538 18.96 53.63 -4.81
CA LYS A 538 19.82 52.87 -3.87
C LYS A 538 20.50 51.66 -4.52
N ASN A 539 19.80 50.98 -5.43
CA ASN A 539 20.26 49.78 -6.12
C ASN A 539 19.99 49.94 -7.62
N ALA A 540 20.94 50.59 -8.31
CA ALA A 540 20.85 50.87 -9.75
C ALA A 540 20.68 49.60 -10.59
N GLU A 541 21.25 48.47 -10.13
CA GLU A 541 21.11 47.17 -10.79
C GLU A 541 20.09 46.26 -10.09
N PRO A 542 19.38 45.42 -10.87
CA PRO A 542 18.58 44.36 -10.31
C PRO A 542 19.36 43.29 -9.56
N GLN A 543 19.20 43.23 -8.24
CA GLN A 543 19.58 42.04 -7.48
C GLN A 543 18.61 40.90 -7.78
N LEU A 544 18.97 40.10 -8.78
CA LEU A 544 18.34 38.82 -9.07
C LEU A 544 18.79 37.79 -8.03
N PRO A 545 17.98 36.73 -7.77
CA PRO A 545 18.44 35.61 -6.96
C PRO A 545 19.74 35.04 -7.54
N TYR A 546 20.78 35.00 -6.72
CA TYR A 546 22.06 34.39 -7.07
C TYR A 546 22.43 33.36 -5.99
N VAL A 547 23.18 32.34 -6.39
CA VAL A 547 23.75 31.39 -5.43
C VAL A 547 24.94 32.07 -4.77
N ASP A 548 24.97 32.05 -3.43
CA ASP A 548 26.09 32.58 -2.65
C ASP A 548 27.42 32.02 -3.20
N PRO A 549 28.46 32.86 -3.42
CA PRO A 549 29.72 32.41 -4.00
C PRO A 549 30.33 31.21 -3.27
N GLY A 550 30.17 31.09 -1.95
CA GLY A 550 30.69 29.97 -1.17
C GLY A 550 29.88 28.68 -1.28
N ARG A 551 28.69 28.73 -1.88
CA ARG A 551 27.83 27.56 -2.16
C ARG A 551 27.80 27.19 -3.64
N ARG A 552 28.39 28.00 -4.51
CA ARG A 552 28.31 27.88 -5.96
C ARG A 552 28.71 26.50 -6.47
N TYR A 553 29.74 25.90 -5.87
CA TYR A 553 30.30 24.62 -6.31
C TYR A 553 29.99 23.45 -5.36
N LYS A 554 29.18 23.67 -4.32
CA LYS A 554 28.89 22.66 -3.29
C LYS A 554 28.44 21.33 -3.89
N PHE A 555 27.50 21.36 -4.84
CA PHE A 555 26.94 20.17 -5.49
C PHE A 555 27.48 19.91 -6.90
N ALA A 556 28.68 20.40 -7.23
CA ALA A 556 29.24 20.33 -8.58
C ALA A 556 29.30 18.91 -9.16
N LEU A 557 29.67 17.91 -8.35
CA LEU A 557 29.72 16.50 -8.80
C LEU A 557 28.36 15.95 -9.20
N ILE A 558 27.32 16.28 -8.43
CA ILE A 558 25.94 15.84 -8.71
C ILE A 558 25.45 16.52 -9.98
N GLN A 559 25.65 17.84 -10.11
CA GLN A 559 25.26 18.58 -11.31
C GLN A 559 25.95 18.03 -12.56
N GLN A 560 27.23 17.67 -12.46
CA GLN A 560 27.97 17.01 -13.54
C GLN A 560 27.35 15.66 -13.92
N LEU A 561 27.04 14.80 -12.94
CA LEU A 561 26.41 13.50 -13.19
C LEU A 561 25.03 13.62 -13.83
N ILE A 562 24.21 14.56 -13.37
CA ILE A 562 22.88 14.85 -13.95
C ILE A 562 23.06 15.32 -15.40
N SER A 563 24.01 16.22 -15.65
CA SER A 563 24.29 16.72 -17.00
C SER A 563 24.74 15.61 -17.95
N GLU A 564 25.60 14.69 -17.49
CA GLU A 564 26.02 13.51 -18.26
C GLU A 564 24.83 12.59 -18.56
N HIS A 565 23.96 12.36 -17.57
CA HIS A 565 22.76 11.53 -17.74
C HIS A 565 21.78 12.14 -18.74
N ILE A 566 21.44 13.43 -18.59
CA ILE A 566 20.53 14.14 -19.50
C ILE A 566 21.08 14.15 -20.93
N ALA A 567 22.39 14.35 -21.12
CA ALA A 567 23.01 14.27 -22.44
C ALA A 567 22.85 12.86 -23.05
N GLY A 568 22.93 11.81 -22.24
CA GLY A 568 22.70 10.42 -22.64
C GLY A 568 21.23 10.03 -22.84
N MET A 569 20.27 10.84 -22.36
CA MET A 569 18.83 10.55 -22.52
C MET A 569 18.33 10.78 -23.96
N ALA A 570 19.05 11.55 -24.77
CA ALA A 570 18.67 11.81 -26.15
C ALA A 570 18.62 10.50 -26.98
N GLY A 571 17.42 10.09 -27.39
CA GLY A 571 17.19 8.86 -28.16
C GLY A 571 17.15 7.57 -27.34
N ALA A 572 17.23 7.65 -26.00
CA ALA A 572 17.13 6.50 -25.09
C ALA A 572 15.74 6.45 -24.42
N ARG A 573 15.31 5.24 -24.03
CA ARG A 573 14.09 5.06 -23.24
C ARG A 573 14.38 5.48 -21.80
N TRP A 574 13.49 6.28 -21.23
CA TRP A 574 13.58 6.67 -19.82
C TRP A 574 13.35 5.45 -18.92
N ASP A 575 14.14 5.36 -17.86
CA ASP A 575 14.12 4.26 -16.91
C ASP A 575 13.93 4.78 -15.47
N GLU A 576 14.10 3.90 -14.49
CA GLU A 576 13.94 4.26 -13.08
C GLU A 576 14.98 5.30 -12.63
N LEU A 577 16.20 5.30 -13.19
CA LEU A 577 17.20 6.31 -12.84
C LEU A 577 16.80 7.69 -13.37
N SER A 578 16.30 7.76 -14.61
CA SER A 578 15.74 9.00 -15.19
C SER A 578 14.56 9.58 -14.40
N ARG A 579 13.88 8.81 -13.56
CA ARG A 579 12.78 9.31 -12.73
C ARG A 579 13.27 10.08 -11.50
N HIS A 580 14.45 9.74 -10.98
CA HIS A 580 15.01 10.31 -9.75
C HIS A 580 16.12 11.34 -10.00
N MET A 581 16.79 11.28 -11.17
CA MET A 581 17.70 12.31 -11.68
C MET A 581 16.93 13.47 -12.29
#